data_AF-A0A936L2X7-F1
#
_entry.id   AF-A0A936L2X7-F1
#
_cell.length_a   1.000
_cell.length_b   1.000
_cell.length_c   1.000
_cell.angle_alpha   90.00
_cell.angle_beta   90.00
_cell.angle_gamma   90.00
#
_symmetry.space_group_name_H-M   'P 1'
#
loop_
_entity.id
_entity.type
_entity.pdbx_description
1 polymer ?
#
loop_
_entity_poly.entity_id
_entity_poly.type
_entity_poly.pdbx_seq_one_letter_code
_entity_poly.pdbx_strand_id
1 'polypeptide(L)'
;GEDKQLRADIRELIARNDKEANTKDTDYVFITYVLNFMPIGVVGLLLAMIFSAAWSSTSSELNALSTTTVVDIYRRIFVKKASDRHYLHMSKWFTVLWGGVALTFAVVAQQFENLIQAVNIIGSLFYGVILGVFLTAFFLKRVGGRAAFIGALIAEACVIAIFVMGENQFGFIFLGKLVVVKIAYLWLNLIGCVLVMGLSFLMQTARVSRVVK
;
A
#
# COMPACT_ATOMS: atom_id res chain seq x y z
N GLY A 1 -27.90 -7.32 2.03
CA GLY A 1 -27.74 -6.47 0.84
C GLY A 1 -27.91 -7.38 -0.34
N GLU A 2 -29.00 -7.20 -1.08
CA GLU A 2 -29.47 -8.09 -2.16
C GLU A 2 -28.35 -8.49 -3.15
N ASP A 3 -27.36 -7.63 -3.39
CA ASP A 3 -26.19 -7.94 -4.23
C ASP A 3 -25.37 -9.16 -3.79
N LYS A 4 -25.31 -9.44 -2.47
CA LYS A 4 -24.59 -10.62 -1.98
C LYS A 4 -25.36 -11.91 -2.23
N GLN A 5 -26.69 -11.86 -2.15
CA GLN A 5 -27.56 -13.01 -2.43
C GLN A 5 -27.60 -13.29 -3.94
N LEU A 6 -27.76 -12.26 -4.76
CA LEU A 6 -27.73 -12.39 -6.22
C LEU A 6 -26.42 -12.98 -6.74
N ARG A 7 -25.27 -12.59 -6.17
CA ARG A 7 -23.97 -13.17 -6.51
C ARG A 7 -23.82 -14.62 -6.06
N ALA A 8 -24.41 -14.99 -4.92
CA ALA A 8 -24.40 -16.37 -4.44
C ALA A 8 -25.22 -17.27 -5.37
N ASP A 9 -26.41 -16.82 -5.76
CA ASP A 9 -27.31 -17.55 -6.66
C ASP A 9 -26.70 -17.73 -8.06
N ILE A 10 -26.02 -16.69 -8.59
CA ILE A 10 -25.31 -16.78 -9.86
C ILE A 10 -24.12 -17.75 -9.78
N ARG A 11 -23.35 -17.74 -8.67
CA ARG A 11 -22.25 -18.70 -8.46
C ARG A 11 -22.76 -20.14 -8.38
N GLU A 12 -23.92 -20.35 -7.75
CA GLU A 12 -24.55 -21.68 -7.66
C GLU A 12 -25.07 -22.18 -9.02
N LEU A 13 -25.66 -21.29 -9.83
CA LEU A 13 -26.10 -21.60 -11.20
C LEU A 13 -24.93 -21.93 -12.13
N ILE A 14 -23.81 -21.23 -11.99
CA ILE A 14 -22.58 -21.50 -12.76
C ILE A 14 -21.99 -22.86 -12.36
N ALA A 15 -21.87 -23.14 -11.07
CA ALA A 15 -21.33 -24.41 -10.55
C ALA A 15 -22.18 -25.65 -10.92
N ARG A 16 -23.50 -25.47 -11.12
CA ARG A 16 -24.40 -26.55 -11.56
C ARG A 16 -24.26 -26.90 -13.04
N ASN A 17 -23.92 -25.93 -13.89
CA ASN A 17 -23.89 -26.10 -15.34
C ASN A 17 -22.48 -26.27 -15.91
N ASP A 18 -21.45 -25.85 -15.17
CA ASP A 18 -20.05 -26.00 -15.56
C ASP A 18 -19.18 -26.25 -14.32
N LYS A 19 -18.66 -27.48 -14.18
CA LYS A 19 -17.83 -27.89 -13.03
C LYS A 19 -16.40 -27.35 -13.10
N GLU A 20 -15.99 -26.77 -14.22
CA GLU A 20 -14.67 -26.15 -14.41
C GLU A 20 -14.71 -24.61 -14.31
N ALA A 21 -15.91 -24.02 -14.19
CA ALA A 21 -16.08 -22.57 -14.12
C ALA A 21 -15.54 -21.98 -12.81
N ASN A 22 -14.34 -21.42 -12.91
CA ASN A 22 -13.59 -20.83 -11.81
C ASN A 22 -14.14 -19.43 -11.52
N THR A 23 -15.04 -19.30 -10.53
CA THR A 23 -15.72 -18.04 -10.13
C THR A 23 -14.81 -16.86 -9.70
N LYS A 24 -13.49 -16.92 -9.95
CA LYS A 24 -12.46 -15.88 -9.78
C LYS A 24 -12.06 -15.19 -11.11
N ASP A 25 -12.97 -15.15 -12.08
CA ASP A 25 -12.64 -14.81 -13.49
C ASP A 25 -12.35 -13.33 -13.82
N THR A 26 -12.62 -12.36 -12.93
CA THR A 26 -12.54 -10.93 -13.31
C THR A 26 -11.14 -10.52 -13.77
N ASP A 27 -10.09 -11.07 -13.19
CA ASP A 27 -8.70 -10.74 -13.53
C ASP A 27 -8.22 -11.42 -14.83
N TYR A 28 -8.94 -12.45 -15.32
CA TYR A 28 -8.56 -13.23 -16.51
C TYR A 28 -9.25 -12.80 -17.81
N VAL A 29 -10.28 -11.93 -17.73
CA VAL A 29 -11.06 -11.47 -18.90
C VAL A 29 -10.15 -10.95 -20.02
N PHE A 30 -9.12 -10.17 -19.67
CA PHE A 30 -8.20 -9.60 -20.65
C PHE A 30 -7.37 -10.67 -21.37
N ILE A 31 -6.80 -11.62 -20.63
CA ILE A 31 -5.96 -12.69 -21.19
C ILE A 31 -6.80 -13.63 -22.06
N THR A 32 -8.00 -14.00 -21.60
CA THR A 32 -8.94 -14.84 -22.36
C THR A 32 -9.36 -14.19 -23.67
N TYR A 33 -9.60 -12.88 -23.70
CA TYR A 33 -9.89 -12.17 -24.94
C TYR A 33 -8.72 -12.21 -25.92
N VAL A 34 -7.51 -11.92 -25.43
CA VAL A 34 -6.30 -11.92 -26.27
C VAL A 34 -6.06 -13.29 -26.89
N LEU A 35 -6.15 -14.36 -26.09
CA LEU A 35 -5.83 -15.71 -26.56
C LEU A 35 -6.84 -16.23 -27.60
N ASN A 36 -8.11 -15.84 -27.50
CA ASN A 36 -9.18 -16.39 -28.36
C ASN A 36 -9.46 -15.54 -29.60
N PHE A 37 -9.19 -14.23 -29.58
CA PHE A 37 -9.61 -13.31 -30.64
C PHE A 37 -8.46 -12.63 -31.41
N MET A 38 -7.19 -12.81 -31.01
CA MET A 38 -6.05 -12.17 -31.68
C MET A 38 -5.22 -13.12 -32.57
N PRO A 39 -4.55 -12.60 -33.61
CA PRO A 39 -3.65 -13.40 -34.44
C PRO A 39 -2.47 -13.95 -33.62
N ILE A 40 -2.09 -15.20 -33.89
CA ILE A 40 -1.00 -15.94 -33.23
C ILE A 40 0.31 -15.14 -33.07
N GLY A 41 0.73 -14.34 -34.07
CA GLY A 41 1.93 -13.50 -33.96
C GLY A 41 1.80 -12.35 -32.95
N VAL A 42 0.60 -11.76 -32.83
CA VAL A 42 0.31 -10.66 -31.90
C VAL A 42 0.20 -11.19 -30.47
N VAL A 43 -0.36 -12.40 -30.30
CA VAL A 43 -0.42 -13.09 -29.00
C VAL A 43 1.00 -13.31 -28.43
N GLY A 44 1.92 -13.84 -29.25
CA GLY A 44 3.30 -14.05 -28.84
C GLY A 44 4.02 -12.74 -28.46
N LEU A 45 3.80 -11.68 -29.24
CA LEU A 45 4.36 -10.36 -28.95
C LEU A 45 3.80 -9.77 -27.64
N LEU A 46 2.49 -9.89 -27.41
CA LEU A 46 1.85 -9.38 -26.19
C LEU A 46 2.37 -10.11 -24.94
N LEU A 47 2.48 -11.44 -25.00
CA LEU A 47 3.05 -12.22 -23.90
C LEU A 47 4.49 -11.80 -23.61
N ALA A 48 5.32 -11.63 -24.64
CA ALA A 48 6.70 -11.15 -24.47
C ALA A 48 6.75 -9.76 -23.81
N MET A 49 5.88 -8.84 -24.21
CA MET A 49 5.75 -7.51 -23.60
C MET A 49 5.32 -7.59 -22.13
N ILE A 50 4.32 -8.40 -21.81
CA ILE A 50 3.81 -8.58 -20.45
C ILE A 50 4.91 -9.13 -19.53
N PHE A 51 5.62 -10.19 -19.97
CA PHE A 51 6.72 -10.75 -19.19
C PHE A 51 7.86 -9.75 -19.02
N SER A 52 8.24 -9.03 -20.08
CA SER A 52 9.29 -8.02 -20.01
C SER A 52 8.92 -6.89 -19.04
N ALA A 53 7.68 -6.38 -19.11
CA ALA A 53 7.20 -5.33 -18.22
C ALA A 53 7.14 -5.80 -16.76
N ALA A 54 6.58 -6.99 -16.51
CA ALA A 54 6.50 -7.58 -15.18
C ALA A 54 7.90 -7.77 -14.58
N TRP A 55 8.84 -8.35 -15.32
CA TRP A 55 10.20 -8.62 -14.80
C TRP A 55 10.97 -7.33 -14.55
N SER A 56 10.76 -6.31 -15.39
CA SER A 56 11.35 -4.98 -15.17
C SER A 56 10.84 -4.33 -13.90
N SER A 57 9.52 -4.38 -13.62
CA SER A 57 8.94 -3.83 -12.38
C SER A 57 9.44 -4.60 -11.17
N THR A 58 9.34 -5.93 -11.19
CA THR A 58 9.77 -6.79 -10.08
C THR A 58 11.27 -6.62 -9.77
N SER A 59 12.13 -6.58 -10.79
CA SER A 59 13.57 -6.34 -10.57
C SER A 59 13.83 -4.96 -9.97
N SER A 60 13.08 -3.94 -10.37
CA SER A 60 13.23 -2.58 -9.84
C SER A 60 12.79 -2.48 -8.38
N GLU A 61 11.66 -3.09 -8.04
CA GLU A 61 11.12 -3.15 -6.68
C GLU A 61 12.04 -3.92 -5.73
N LEU A 62 12.50 -5.12 -6.12
CA LEU A 62 13.42 -5.92 -5.32
C LEU A 62 14.76 -5.20 -5.10
N ASN A 63 15.27 -4.51 -6.13
CA ASN A 63 16.50 -3.73 -6.00
C ASN A 63 16.30 -2.51 -5.08
N ALA A 64 15.17 -1.81 -5.17
CA ALA A 64 14.84 -0.70 -4.29
C ALA A 64 14.74 -1.15 -2.83
N LEU A 65 13.99 -2.23 -2.56
CA LEU A 65 13.85 -2.81 -1.21
C LEU A 65 15.20 -3.27 -0.64
N SER A 66 16.01 -3.96 -1.44
CA SER A 66 17.36 -4.37 -1.06
C SER A 66 18.24 -3.16 -0.73
N THR A 67 18.25 -2.14 -1.59
CA THR A 67 19.08 -0.95 -1.40
C THR A 67 18.66 -0.15 -0.17
N THR A 68 17.36 0.10 0.01
CA THR A 68 16.81 0.76 1.20
C THR A 68 17.16 -0.03 2.46
N THR A 69 17.03 -1.36 2.44
CA THR A 69 17.41 -2.21 3.59
C THR A 69 18.91 -2.10 3.89
N VAL A 70 19.76 -2.12 2.87
CA VAL A 70 21.22 -2.01 3.07
C VAL A 70 21.62 -0.63 3.56
N VAL A 71 21.14 0.43 2.92
CA VAL A 71 21.61 1.80 3.18
C VAL A 71 20.97 2.36 4.45
N ASP A 72 19.65 2.24 4.59
CA ASP A 72 18.91 2.90 5.67
C ASP A 72 18.89 2.11 6.97
N ILE A 73 18.98 0.77 6.90
CA ILE A 73 18.93 -0.11 8.07
C ILE A 73 20.32 -0.69 8.35
N TYR A 74 20.86 -1.52 7.45
CA TYR A 74 22.05 -2.32 7.70
C TYR A 74 23.31 -1.45 7.92
N ARG A 75 23.61 -0.55 6.99
CA ARG A 75 24.77 0.35 7.03
C ARG A 75 24.62 1.42 8.12
N ARG A 76 23.41 1.93 8.32
CA ARG A 76 23.14 3.02 9.26
C ARG A 76 23.09 2.55 10.72
N ILE A 77 22.57 1.36 10.99
CA ILE A 77 22.29 0.88 12.35
C ILE A 77 23.25 -0.24 12.77
N PHE A 78 23.42 -1.28 11.95
CA PHE A 78 24.09 -2.53 12.35
C PHE A 78 25.61 -2.51 12.12
N VAL A 79 26.04 -2.34 10.87
CA VAL A 79 27.47 -2.42 10.50
C VAL A 79 27.88 -1.11 9.85
N LYS A 80 28.48 -0.25 10.66
CA LYS A 80 28.96 1.07 10.25
C LYS A 80 30.40 0.92 9.73
N LYS A 81 30.68 1.50 8.55
CA LYS A 81 32.02 1.56 7.91
C LYS A 81 32.58 0.22 7.39
N ALA A 82 31.74 -0.68 6.88
CA ALA A 82 32.24 -1.81 6.09
C ALA A 82 32.74 -1.34 4.71
N SER A 83 33.45 -2.22 3.99
CA SER A 83 33.86 -1.95 2.61
C SER A 83 32.67 -1.97 1.65
N ASP A 84 32.79 -1.29 0.51
CA ASP A 84 31.73 -1.27 -0.51
C ASP A 84 31.45 -2.68 -1.07
N ARG A 85 32.49 -3.53 -1.14
CA ARG A 85 32.32 -4.95 -1.52
C ARG A 85 31.43 -5.71 -0.54
N HIS A 86 31.55 -5.43 0.76
CA HIS A 86 30.69 -6.02 1.78
C HIS A 86 29.24 -5.60 1.60
N TYR A 87 28.98 -4.30 1.42
CA TYR A 87 27.62 -3.80 1.22
C TYR A 87 27.00 -4.32 -0.09
N LEU A 88 27.80 -4.48 -1.15
CA LEU A 88 27.35 -5.10 -2.39
C LEU A 88 26.92 -6.56 -2.19
N HIS A 89 27.74 -7.36 -1.48
CA HIS A 89 27.36 -8.73 -1.14
C HIS A 89 26.12 -8.78 -0.28
N MET A 90 26.01 -7.89 0.71
CA MET A 90 24.84 -7.84 1.57
C MET A 90 23.57 -7.43 0.79
N SER A 91 23.68 -6.51 -0.17
CA SER A 91 22.58 -6.17 -1.07
C SER A 91 22.11 -7.38 -1.87
N LYS A 92 23.02 -8.20 -2.42
CA LYS A 92 22.61 -9.45 -3.10
C LYS A 92 21.85 -10.40 -2.16
N TRP A 93 22.29 -10.55 -0.92
CA TRP A 93 21.59 -11.36 0.08
C TRP A 93 20.21 -10.80 0.42
N PHE A 94 20.08 -9.50 0.61
CA PHE A 94 18.78 -8.87 0.85
C PHE A 94 17.85 -8.95 -0.37
N THR A 95 18.37 -8.91 -1.59
CA THR A 95 17.58 -9.14 -2.81
C THR A 95 16.98 -10.55 -2.81
N VAL A 96 17.76 -11.57 -2.44
CA VAL A 96 17.26 -12.95 -2.31
C VAL A 96 16.21 -13.04 -1.20
N LEU A 97 16.45 -12.41 -0.04
CA LEU A 97 15.49 -12.36 1.06
C LEU A 97 14.16 -11.76 0.64
N TRP A 98 14.17 -10.58 0.01
CA TRP A 98 12.95 -9.92 -0.48
C TRP A 98 12.28 -10.71 -1.60
N GLY A 99 13.05 -11.39 -2.45
CA GLY A 99 12.52 -12.34 -3.43
C GLY A 99 11.74 -13.48 -2.77
N GLY A 100 12.27 -14.05 -1.67
CA GLY A 100 11.57 -15.07 -0.88
C GLY A 100 10.29 -14.55 -0.23
N VAL A 101 10.31 -13.33 0.31
CA VAL A 101 9.11 -12.65 0.84
C VAL A 101 8.07 -12.45 -0.25
N ALA A 102 8.48 -11.98 -1.44
CA ALA A 102 7.60 -11.79 -2.59
C ALA A 102 6.97 -13.11 -3.07
N LEU A 103 7.73 -14.20 -3.14
CA LEU A 103 7.21 -15.52 -3.48
C LEU A 103 6.19 -16.02 -2.45
N THR A 104 6.45 -15.80 -1.16
CA THR A 104 5.52 -16.17 -0.09
C THR A 104 4.22 -15.37 -0.22
N PHE A 105 4.31 -14.07 -0.48
CA PHE A 105 3.15 -13.22 -0.73
C PHE A 105 2.38 -13.64 -1.98
N ALA A 106 3.06 -14.05 -3.06
CA ALA A 106 2.42 -14.51 -4.30
C ALA A 106 1.49 -15.73 -4.09
N VAL A 107 1.84 -16.62 -3.16
CA VAL A 107 0.98 -17.77 -2.79
C VAL A 107 -0.27 -17.30 -2.05
N VAL A 108 -0.14 -16.33 -1.14
CA VAL A 108 -1.27 -15.77 -0.38
C VAL A 108 -2.15 -14.87 -1.26
N ALA A 109 -1.55 -14.18 -2.23
CA ALA A 109 -2.23 -13.26 -3.15
C ALA A 109 -3.35 -13.95 -3.94
N GLN A 110 -3.22 -15.25 -4.22
CA GLN A 110 -4.25 -16.04 -4.89
C GLN A 110 -5.56 -16.16 -4.09
N GLN A 111 -5.55 -15.87 -2.79
CA GLN A 111 -6.74 -15.95 -1.94
C GLN A 111 -7.64 -14.72 -2.05
N PHE A 112 -7.14 -13.59 -2.57
CA PHE A 112 -7.94 -12.38 -2.75
C PHE A 112 -8.93 -12.53 -3.91
N GLU A 113 -10.15 -12.00 -3.75
CA GLU A 113 -11.16 -11.99 -4.82
C GLU A 113 -10.88 -10.92 -5.88
N ASN A 114 -10.24 -9.82 -5.50
CA ASN A 114 -9.84 -8.73 -6.41
C ASN A 114 -8.51 -8.13 -5.93
N LEU A 115 -7.45 -8.37 -6.70
CA LEU A 115 -6.10 -7.91 -6.34
C LEU A 115 -5.97 -6.37 -6.36
N ILE A 116 -6.63 -5.71 -7.32
CA ILE A 116 -6.61 -4.26 -7.45
C ILE A 116 -7.23 -3.59 -6.21
N GLN A 117 -8.35 -4.13 -5.72
CA GLN A 117 -9.00 -3.66 -4.51
C GLN A 117 -8.10 -3.86 -3.27
N ALA A 118 -7.45 -5.02 -3.14
CA ALA A 118 -6.57 -5.30 -2.03
C ALA A 118 -5.38 -4.32 -1.97
N VAL A 119 -4.73 -4.07 -3.12
CA VAL A 119 -3.63 -3.10 -3.23
C VAL A 119 -4.10 -1.69 -2.90
N ASN A 120 -5.29 -1.29 -3.36
CA ASN A 120 -5.82 0.04 -3.07
C ASN A 120 -6.19 0.23 -1.59
N ILE A 121 -6.67 -0.81 -0.90
CA ILE A 121 -6.92 -0.75 0.55
C ILE A 121 -5.59 -0.56 1.29
N ILE A 122 -4.59 -1.38 1.00
CA ILE A 122 -3.26 -1.28 1.64
C ILE A 122 -2.64 0.09 1.34
N GLY A 123 -2.68 0.54 0.09
CA GLY A 123 -2.19 1.86 -0.32
C GLY A 123 -2.90 2.98 0.44
N SER A 124 -4.22 2.90 0.60
CA SER A 124 -5.00 3.92 1.29
C SER A 124 -4.68 4.10 2.77
N LEU A 125 -4.13 3.06 3.42
CA LEU A 125 -3.70 3.13 4.83
C LEU A 125 -2.41 3.94 4.97
N PHE A 126 -1.42 3.70 4.10
CA PHE A 126 -0.07 4.26 4.26
C PHE A 126 0.20 5.51 3.41
N TYR A 127 -0.33 5.59 2.18
CA TYR A 127 0.03 6.66 1.24
C TYR A 127 -0.37 8.05 1.73
N GLY A 128 -1.51 8.16 2.42
CA GLY A 128 -1.95 9.42 3.02
C GLY A 128 -0.96 10.00 4.03
N VAL A 129 -0.46 9.16 4.93
CA VAL A 129 0.50 9.57 5.96
C VAL A 129 1.83 9.94 5.33
N ILE A 130 2.32 9.15 4.37
CA ILE A 130 3.56 9.45 3.62
C ILE A 130 3.43 10.80 2.91
N LEU A 131 2.33 11.03 2.18
CA LEU A 131 2.05 12.30 1.52
C LEU A 131 2.02 13.46 2.53
N GLY A 132 1.36 13.28 3.68
CA GLY A 132 1.30 14.27 4.75
C GLY A 132 2.68 14.65 5.30
N VAL A 133 3.59 13.69 5.44
CA VAL A 133 4.99 13.95 5.84
C VAL A 133 5.71 14.79 4.79
N PHE A 134 5.59 14.44 3.51
CA PHE A 134 6.20 15.22 2.42
C PHE A 134 5.64 16.64 2.34
N LEU A 135 4.31 16.81 2.40
CA LEU A 135 3.69 18.14 2.36
C LEU A 135 4.07 18.99 3.58
N THR A 136 4.17 18.37 4.75
CA THR A 136 4.68 19.05 5.95
C THR A 136 6.10 19.55 5.74
N ALA A 137 6.98 18.74 5.14
CA ALA A 137 8.36 19.13 4.86
C ALA A 137 8.47 20.29 3.84
N PHE A 138 7.63 20.29 2.79
CA PHE A 138 7.68 21.33 1.75
C PHE A 138 6.96 22.63 2.15
N PHE A 139 5.75 22.54 2.69
CA PHE A 139 4.88 23.70 2.93
C PHE A 139 4.99 24.26 4.35
N LEU A 140 5.24 23.41 5.36
CA LEU A 140 5.31 23.82 6.76
C LEU A 140 6.77 23.94 7.22
N LYS A 141 7.53 24.87 6.61
CA LYS A 141 8.97 25.10 6.88
C LYS A 141 9.35 25.32 8.36
N ARG A 142 8.37 25.69 9.21
CA ARG A 142 8.56 25.91 10.65
C ARG A 142 8.50 24.62 11.48
N VAL A 143 8.02 23.52 10.92
CA VAL A 143 7.86 22.23 11.61
C VAL A 143 9.20 21.48 11.61
N GLY A 144 9.69 21.13 12.80
CA GLY A 144 10.91 20.33 12.92
C GLY A 144 10.68 18.84 12.69
N GLY A 145 11.72 18.11 12.29
CA GLY A 145 11.64 16.67 11.99
C GLY A 145 11.08 15.80 13.11
N ARG A 146 11.30 16.16 14.38
CA ARG A 146 10.70 15.44 15.53
C ARG A 146 9.17 15.59 15.59
N ALA A 147 8.64 16.78 15.30
CA ALA A 147 7.19 17.01 15.29
C ALA A 147 6.53 16.36 14.06
N ALA A 148 7.21 16.37 12.92
CA ALA A 148 6.81 15.61 11.73
C ALA A 148 6.74 14.10 12.03
N PHE A 149 7.78 13.54 12.64
CA PHE A 149 7.86 12.10 12.94
C PHE A 149 6.79 11.64 13.94
N ILE A 150 6.61 12.36 15.05
CA ILE A 150 5.58 11.99 16.05
C ILE A 150 4.18 12.19 15.47
N GLY A 151 3.96 13.28 14.72
CA GLY A 151 2.68 13.52 14.03
C GLY A 151 2.35 12.40 13.04
N ALA A 152 3.35 11.89 12.31
CA ALA A 152 3.19 10.74 11.42
C ALA A 152 2.78 9.46 12.17
N LEU A 153 3.44 9.14 13.28
CA LEU A 153 3.09 7.95 14.08
C LEU A 153 1.68 8.01 14.66
N ILE A 154 1.27 9.18 15.17
CA ILE A 154 -0.08 9.36 15.71
C ILE A 154 -1.12 9.30 14.59
N ALA A 155 -0.86 9.96 13.45
CA ALA A 155 -1.75 9.92 12.30
C ALA A 155 -1.93 8.50 11.76
N GLU A 156 -0.83 7.73 11.64
CA GLU A 156 -0.87 6.32 11.22
C GLU A 156 -1.71 5.47 12.19
N ALA A 157 -1.49 5.62 13.50
CA ALA A 157 -2.29 4.92 14.50
C ALA A 157 -3.78 5.28 14.41
N CYS A 158 -4.11 6.55 14.15
CA CYS A 158 -5.49 6.97 13.93
C CYS A 158 -6.09 6.35 12.66
N VAL A 159 -5.36 6.34 11.54
CA VAL A 159 -5.82 5.73 10.28
C VAL A 159 -6.10 4.23 10.47
N ILE A 160 -5.18 3.51 11.11
CA ILE A 160 -5.35 2.09 11.43
C ILE A 160 -6.55 1.88 12.36
N ALA A 161 -6.72 2.72 13.39
CA ALA A 161 -7.87 2.63 14.29
C ALA A 161 -9.20 2.83 13.56
N ILE A 162 -9.28 3.83 12.67
CA ILE A 162 -10.47 4.08 11.84
C ILE A 162 -10.79 2.87 10.95
N PHE A 163 -9.76 2.24 10.38
CA PHE A 163 -9.93 1.04 9.55
C PHE A 163 -10.40 -0.18 10.35
N VAL A 164 -9.82 -0.44 11.52
CA VAL A 164 -10.14 -1.61 12.37
C VAL A 164 -11.49 -1.47 13.07
N MET A 165 -11.93 -0.24 13.39
CA MET A 165 -13.22 0.02 14.09
C MET A 165 -14.48 -0.24 13.23
N GLY A 166 -14.35 -0.90 12.08
CA GLY A 166 -15.35 -1.91 11.69
C GLY A 166 -16.47 -1.50 10.76
N GLU A 167 -16.59 -0.25 10.32
CA GLU A 167 -17.58 0.13 9.27
C GLU A 167 -17.09 1.20 8.28
N ASN A 168 -15.77 1.38 8.13
CA ASN A 168 -15.19 2.56 7.47
C ASN A 168 -15.81 3.87 7.99
N GLN A 169 -16.13 3.91 9.28
CA GLN A 169 -16.86 4.99 9.92
C GLN A 169 -15.86 5.99 10.51
N PHE A 170 -15.70 7.15 9.87
CA PHE A 170 -14.83 8.22 10.37
C PHE A 170 -15.61 9.09 11.36
N GLY A 171 -15.14 9.11 12.60
CA GLY A 171 -15.63 9.98 13.66
C GLY A 171 -14.78 11.24 13.76
N PHE A 172 -15.36 12.43 13.57
CA PHE A 172 -14.72 13.68 13.97
C PHE A 172 -15.58 14.46 14.96
N ILE A 173 -14.93 15.16 15.89
CA ILE A 173 -15.62 16.00 16.86
C ILE A 173 -15.88 17.34 16.18
N PHE A 174 -17.15 17.58 15.82
CA PHE A 174 -17.62 18.87 15.35
C PHE A 174 -18.57 19.46 16.39
N LEU A 175 -18.22 20.62 16.94
CA LEU A 175 -19.06 21.34 17.90
C LEU A 175 -19.48 20.51 19.15
N GLY A 176 -18.61 19.62 19.62
CA GLY A 176 -18.87 18.78 20.80
C GLY A 176 -19.77 17.55 20.54
N LYS A 177 -20.14 17.27 19.28
CA LYS A 177 -20.83 16.03 18.89
C LYS A 177 -19.89 15.12 18.08
N LEU A 178 -19.97 13.82 18.36
CA LEU A 178 -19.30 12.78 17.59
C LEU A 178 -20.11 12.54 16.31
N VAL A 179 -19.62 13.04 15.18
CA VAL A 179 -20.24 12.80 13.86
C VAL A 179 -19.54 11.62 13.23
N VAL A 180 -20.29 10.55 12.95
CA VAL A 180 -19.77 9.30 12.39
C VAL A 180 -20.27 9.14 10.95
N VAL A 181 -19.35 9.15 9.98
CA VAL A 181 -19.67 9.08 8.54
C VAL A 181 -19.10 7.80 7.95
N LYS A 182 -19.85 7.06 7.13
CA LYS A 182 -19.31 5.97 6.30
C LYS A 182 -18.47 6.55 5.17
N ILE A 183 -17.20 6.20 5.16
CA ILE A 183 -16.19 6.76 4.27
C ILE A 183 -15.63 5.65 3.38
N ALA A 184 -15.45 5.89 2.08
CA ALA A 184 -14.73 4.92 1.23
C ALA A 184 -13.24 4.89 1.63
N TYR A 185 -12.61 3.71 1.63
CA TYR A 185 -11.21 3.54 2.07
C TYR A 185 -10.23 4.53 1.42
N LEU A 186 -10.49 4.99 0.19
CA LEU A 186 -9.68 6.01 -0.51
C LEU A 186 -9.53 7.34 0.25
N TRP A 187 -10.53 7.73 1.05
CA TRP A 187 -10.49 8.95 1.85
C TRP A 187 -9.53 8.86 3.05
N LEU A 188 -9.11 7.64 3.45
CA LEU A 188 -8.06 7.47 4.45
C LEU A 188 -6.77 8.15 4.02
N ASN A 189 -6.52 8.26 2.71
CA ASN A 189 -5.41 9.04 2.18
C ASN A 189 -5.49 10.52 2.57
N LEU A 190 -6.66 11.14 2.35
CA LEU A 190 -6.87 12.55 2.67
C LEU A 190 -6.81 12.77 4.19
N ILE A 191 -7.47 11.90 4.95
CA ILE A 191 -7.50 11.96 6.42
C ILE A 191 -6.08 11.83 6.98
N GLY A 192 -5.33 10.81 6.57
CA GLY A 192 -3.95 10.60 6.99
C GLY A 192 -3.08 11.82 6.69
N CYS A 193 -3.19 12.37 5.48
CA CYS A 193 -2.44 13.56 5.08
C CYS A 193 -2.75 14.78 5.96
N VAL A 194 -4.03 15.08 6.17
CA VAL A 194 -4.48 16.22 7.00
C VAL A 194 -4.09 16.02 8.46
N LEU A 195 -4.21 14.79 8.99
CA LEU A 195 -3.81 14.47 10.35
C LEU A 195 -2.31 14.70 10.56
N VAL A 196 -1.44 14.26 9.65
CA VAL A 196 0.00 14.53 9.77
C VAL A 196 0.27 16.04 9.79
N MET A 197 -0.23 16.78 8.81
CA MET A 197 0.01 18.22 8.72
C MET A 197 -0.50 18.96 9.96
N GLY A 198 -1.72 18.64 10.41
CA GLY A 198 -2.34 19.25 11.57
C GLY A 198 -1.62 18.92 12.88
N LEU A 199 -1.36 17.64 13.15
CA LEU A 199 -0.69 17.20 14.37
C LEU A 199 0.75 17.73 14.43
N SER A 200 1.48 17.68 13.33
CA SER A 200 2.85 18.18 13.28
C SER A 200 2.92 19.70 13.49
N PHE A 201 1.97 20.47 12.94
CA PHE A 201 1.87 21.91 13.17
C PHE A 201 1.51 22.25 14.63
N LEU A 202 0.52 21.55 15.20
CA LEU A 202 0.08 21.75 16.58
C LEU A 202 1.20 21.43 17.58
N MET A 203 1.87 20.30 17.39
CA MET A 203 2.99 19.89 18.24
C MET A 203 4.16 20.86 18.17
N GLN A 204 4.47 21.40 16.99
CA GLN A 204 5.51 22.41 16.84
C GLN A 204 5.15 23.69 17.60
N THR A 205 3.91 24.18 17.45
CA THR A 205 3.45 25.42 18.10
C THR A 205 3.41 25.29 19.62
N ALA A 206 2.96 24.13 20.13
CA ALA A 206 2.96 23.83 21.57
C ALA A 206 4.37 23.78 22.15
N ARG A 207 5.36 23.32 21.36
CA ARG A 207 6.76 23.26 21.78
C ARG A 207 7.43 24.62 21.81
N VAL A 208 7.21 25.46 20.80
CA VAL A 208 7.73 26.85 20.78
C VAL A 208 7.20 27.65 21.98
N SER A 209 5.92 27.49 22.32
CA SER A 209 5.29 28.20 23.45
C SER A 209 5.85 27.82 24.83
N ARG A 210 6.47 26.64 24.98
CA ARG A 210 7.14 26.21 26.23
C ARG A 210 8.58 26.69 26.36
N VAL A 211 9.22 27.12 25.28
CA VAL A 211 10.63 27.58 25.29
C VAL A 211 10.73 29.09 25.52
N VAL A 212 9.64 29.82 25.31
CA VAL A 212 9.57 31.29 25.48
C VAL A 212 9.08 31.71 26.88
N LYS A 213 8.64 30.75 27.70
CA LYS A 213 8.36 30.95 29.13
C LYS A 213 9.53 30.46 29.96
#